data_AF-A0A8W8LAD3-F1
#
_entry.id   AF-A0A8W8LAD3-F1
#
_cell.length_a   1.000
_cell.length_b   1.000
_cell.length_c   1.000
_cell.angle_alpha   90.00
_cell.angle_beta   90.00
_cell.angle_gamma   90.00
#
_symmetry.space_group_name_H-M   'P 1'
#
loop_
_entity.id
_entity.type
_entity.pdbx_description
1 polymer ?
#
loop_
_entity_poly.entity_id
_entity_poly.type
_entity_poly.pdbx_seq_one_letter_code
_entity_poly.pdbx_strand_id
1 'polypeptide(L)' 'MASSYGVRPPSFRKKQPSAENFTCQKCLQKGHFTFECTGKRKYVHRESRSKEMAKRMKMDEEKKQAELL' A
#
# COMPACT_ATOMS: atom_id res chain seq x y z
N MET A 1 8.38 11.98 -31.19
CA MET A 1 7.82 11.80 -29.83
C MET A 1 6.93 10.56 -29.81
N ALA A 2 7.51 9.37 -29.62
CA ALA A 2 6.74 8.14 -29.48
C ALA A 2 6.38 7.97 -28.00
N SER A 3 5.14 8.29 -27.62
CA SER A 3 4.61 7.97 -26.30
C SER A 3 4.53 6.45 -26.18
N SER A 4 5.54 5.85 -25.55
CA SER A 4 5.56 4.45 -25.15
C SER A 4 4.57 4.24 -24.01
N TYR A 5 3.28 4.12 -24.35
CA TYR A 5 2.27 3.70 -23.39
C TYR A 5 2.53 2.23 -22.99
N GLY A 6 3.23 2.06 -21.87
CA GLY A 6 3.12 0.96 -20.91
C GLY A 6 2.98 -0.46 -21.45
N VAL A 7 4.05 -1.02 -22.02
CA VAL A 7 4.13 -2.48 -22.22
C VAL A 7 4.37 -3.14 -20.86
N ARG A 8 3.41 -3.94 -20.38
CA ARG A 8 3.56 -4.71 -19.13
C ARG A 8 4.64 -5.77 -19.32
N PRO A 9 5.69 -5.81 -18.49
CA PRO A 9 6.74 -6.81 -18.63
C PRO A 9 6.19 -8.22 -18.36
N PRO A 10 6.74 -9.27 -19.02
CA PRO A 10 6.25 -10.65 -18.95
C PRO A 10 6.22 -11.28 -17.53
N SER A 11 6.90 -10.67 -16.57
CA SER A 11 6.91 -11.09 -15.16
C SER A 11 5.56 -10.90 -14.46
N PHE A 12 4.66 -10.07 -15.01
CA PHE A 12 3.31 -9.85 -14.48
C PHE A 12 2.30 -10.92 -14.94
N ARG A 13 2.65 -12.21 -14.87
CA ARG A 13 1.64 -13.28 -14.98
C ARG A 13 0.73 -13.20 -13.76
N LYS A 14 -0.55 -12.89 -13.99
CA LYS A 14 -1.57 -12.86 -12.93
C LYS A 14 -1.82 -14.30 -12.47
N LYS A 15 -1.57 -14.60 -11.19
CA LYS A 15 -2.03 -15.85 -10.56
C LYS A 15 -3.56 -15.89 -10.62
N GLN A 16 -4.10 -17.09 -10.86
CA GLN A 16 -5.54 -17.30 -10.82
C GLN A 16 -6.08 -16.95 -9.43
N PRO A 17 -7.19 -16.20 -9.33
CA PRO A 17 -7.77 -15.86 -8.04
C PRO A 17 -8.40 -17.11 -7.40
N SER A 18 -7.77 -17.63 -6.35
CA SER A 18 -8.39 -18.59 -5.43
C SER A 18 -8.88 -17.87 -4.18
N ALA A 19 -9.90 -18.41 -3.50
CA ALA A 19 -10.44 -17.82 -2.27
C ALA A 19 -9.35 -17.58 -1.21
N GLU A 20 -8.41 -18.51 -1.08
CA GLU A 20 -7.24 -18.43 -0.19
C GLU A 20 -6.32 -17.23 -0.50
N ASN A 21 -6.17 -16.91 -1.79
CA ASN A 21 -5.29 -15.83 -2.25
C ASN A 21 -6.02 -14.48 -2.36
N PHE A 22 -7.34 -14.47 -2.27
CA PHE A 22 -8.13 -13.25 -2.39
C PHE A 22 -8.18 -12.51 -1.05
N THR A 23 -7.75 -11.25 -1.06
CA THR A 23 -7.87 -10.34 0.07
C THR A 23 -9.18 -9.56 -0.04
N CYS A 24 -10.07 -9.70 0.94
CA CYS A 24 -11.33 -8.97 0.98
C CYS A 24 -11.09 -7.46 1.13
N GLN A 25 -11.60 -6.66 0.21
CA GLN A 25 -11.47 -5.19 0.24
C GLN A 25 -12.18 -4.54 1.44
N LYS A 26 -13.15 -5.21 2.07
CA LYS A 26 -13.90 -4.66 3.21
C LYS A 26 -13.13 -4.80 4.53
N CYS A 27 -12.67 -6.02 4.86
CA CYS A 27 -12.03 -6.32 6.14
C CYS A 27 -10.50 -6.50 6.06
N LEU A 28 -9.94 -6.56 4.84
CA LEU A 28 -8.51 -6.79 4.56
C LEU A 28 -7.97 -8.17 4.99
N GLN A 29 -8.84 -9.16 5.21
CA GLN A 29 -8.47 -10.55 5.48
C GLN A 29 -8.44 -11.39 4.20
N LYS A 30 -7.67 -12.47 4.21
CA LYS A 30 -7.62 -13.46 3.14
C LYS A 30 -8.64 -14.58 3.39
N GLY A 31 -9.08 -15.26 2.33
CA GLY A 31 -9.88 -16.49 2.46
C GLY A 31 -11.36 -16.39 2.08
N HIS A 32 -11.87 -15.19 1.76
CA HIS A 32 -13.27 -15.01 1.34
C HIS A 32 -13.43 -13.86 0.35
N PHE A 33 -14.43 -13.95 -0.51
CA PHE A 33 -14.74 -12.87 -1.46
C PHE A 33 -15.46 -11.70 -0.78
N THR A 34 -15.43 -10.52 -1.40
CA THR A 34 -16.05 -9.30 -0.84
C THR A 34 -17.56 -9.42 -0.60
N PHE A 35 -18.23 -10.30 -1.34
CA PHE A 35 -19.67 -10.57 -1.23
C PHE A 35 -20.03 -11.40 0.00
N GLU A 36 -19.15 -12.32 0.42
CA GLU A 36 -19.34 -13.21 1.58
C GLU A 36 -18.94 -12.56 2.91
N CYS A 37 -18.27 -11.41 2.86
CA CYS A 37 -17.76 -10.72 4.03
C CYS A 37 -18.91 -10.18 4.90
N THR A 38 -19.05 -10.76 6.10
CA THR A 38 -19.99 -10.34 7.17
C THR A 38 -19.44 -9.22 8.05
N GLY A 39 -18.13 -8.94 7.99
CA GLY A 39 -17.47 -7.93 8.80
C GLY A 39 -17.75 -6.48 8.37
N LYS A 40 -17.59 -5.54 9.31
CA LYS A 40 -17.61 -4.09 9.05
C LYS A 40 -16.36 -3.67 8.26
N ARG A 41 -16.47 -2.59 7.47
CA ARG A 41 -15.32 -2.04 6.72
C ARG A 41 -14.24 -1.55 7.69
N LYS A 42 -13.01 -2.04 7.55
CA LYS A 42 -11.87 -1.57 8.34
C LYS A 42 -11.36 -0.26 7.74
N TYR A 43 -11.50 0.84 8.46
CA TYR A 43 -10.86 2.09 8.08
C TYR A 43 -9.37 2.04 8.44
N VAL A 44 -8.51 2.17 7.43
CA VAL A 44 -7.07 2.34 7.62
C VAL A 44 -6.77 3.82 7.39
N HIS A 45 -6.33 4.51 8.44
CA HIS A 45 -5.91 5.90 8.29
C HIS A 45 -4.64 5.96 7.45
N ARG A 46 -4.72 6.68 6.33
CA ARG A 46 -3.55 7.05 5.53
C ARG A 46 -3.23 8.50 5.81
N GLU A 47 -2.00 8.76 6.22
CA GLU A 47 -1.55 10.12 6.46
C GLU A 47 -1.47 10.90 5.14
N SER A 48 -1.66 12.22 5.21
CA SER A 48 -1.49 13.06 4.03
C SER A 48 -0.01 13.15 3.67
N ARG A 49 0.29 13.34 2.38
CA ARG A 49 1.67 13.52 1.91
C ARG A 49 2.42 14.58 2.71
N SER A 50 1.77 15.70 3.05
CA SER A 50 2.40 16.76 3.86
C SER A 50 2.81 16.28 5.25
N LYS A 51 1.99 15.43 5.90
CA LYS A 51 2.34 14.83 7.20
C LYS A 51 3.50 13.86 7.08
N GLU A 52 3.53 13.05 6.03
CA GLU A 52 4.67 12.15 5.74
C GLU A 52 5.97 12.95 5.51
N MET A 53 5.91 14.03 4.73
CA MET A 53 7.07 14.90 4.47
C MET A 53 7.56 15.57 5.75
N ALA A 54 6.66 16.10 6.59
CA ALA A 54 7.01 16.70 7.87
C ALA A 54 7.71 15.69 8.80
N LYS A 55 7.25 14.44 8.84
CA LYS A 55 7.94 13.38 9.59
C LYS A 55 9.35 13.14 9.07
N ARG A 56 9.54 13.06 7.75
CA ARG A 56 10.88 12.86 7.16
C ARG A 56 11.84 13.99 7.53
N MET A 57 11.40 15.25 7.43
CA MET A 57 12.24 16.40 7.80
C MET A 57 12.69 16.33 9.27
N LYS A 58 11.77 16.00 10.19
CA LYS A 58 12.09 15.83 11.62
C LYS A 58 13.12 14.71 11.85
N MET A 59 12.95 13.57 11.20
CA MET A 59 13.90 12.45 11.32
C MET A 59 15.29 12.84 10.80
N ASP A 60 15.37 13.69 9.77
CA ASP A 60 16.66 14.16 9.24
C ASP A 60 17.30 15.22 10.14
N GLU A 61 16.51 16.06 10.82
CA GLU A 61 16.98 16.98 11.86
C GLU A 61 17.52 16.23 13.08
N GLU A 62 16.78 15.24 13.58
CA GLU A 62 17.18 14.38 14.71
C GLU A 62 18.49 13.64 14.43
N LYS A 63 18.66 13.11 13.21
CA LYS A 63 19.93 12.47 12.80
C LYS A 63 21.10 13.43 12.84
N LYS A 64 20.93 14.66 12.33
CA LYS A 64 21.99 15.68 12.37
C LYS A 64 22.35 16.07 13.80
N GLN A 65 21.35 16.21 14.68
CA GLN A 65 21.57 16.50 16.09
C GLN A 65 22.30 15.36 16.81
N ALA A 66 21.97 14.10 16.48
CA ALA A 66 22.64 12.93 17.04
C ALA A 66 24.08 12.75 16.51
N GLU A 67 24.38 13.20 15.30
CA GLU A 67 25.74 13.19 14.72
C GLU A 67 26.62 14.33 15.28
N LEU A 68 26.00 15.39 15.79
CA LEU A 68 26.68 16.53 16.41
C LEU A 68 27.02 16.33 17.90
N LEU A 69 26.51 15.26 18.52
CA LEU A 69 26.78 14.86 19.91
C LEU A 69 27.78 13.71 19.95
#